data_AF-A0A3P7DNS0-F1
#
_entry.id   AF-A0A3P7DNS0-F1
#
_cell.length_a   1.000
_cell.length_b   1.000
_cell.length_c   1.000
_cell.angle_alpha   90.00
_cell.angle_beta   90.00
_cell.angle_gamma   90.00
#
_symmetry.space_group_name_H-M   'P 1'
#
loop_
_entity.id
_entity.type
_entity.pdbx_description
1 polymer ?
#
loop_
_entity_poly.entity_id
_entity_poly.type
_entity_poly.pdbx_seq_one_letter_code
_entity_poly.pdbx_strand_id
1 'polypeptide(L)' 'MLGERIYPLIERIYQGPDVGKITGMMLEMDNSELLMMLENEELLQSKVSEAASVLASSKGQNP' A
#
# COMPACT_ATOMS: atom_id res chain seq x y z
N MET A 1 3.99 11.33 9.80
CA MET A 1 3.77 12.14 8.58
C MET A 1 4.08 11.40 7.26
N LEU A 2 4.69 10.20 7.26
CA LEU A 2 4.92 9.46 6.00
C LEU A 2 3.60 9.06 5.31
N GLY A 3 2.57 8.72 6.08
CA GLY A 3 1.25 8.36 5.55
C GLY A 3 0.62 9.41 4.62
N GLU A 4 0.72 10.69 4.96
CA GLU A 4 0.18 11.79 4.12
C GLU A 4 0.93 11.94 2.79
N ARG A 5 2.20 11.51 2.72
CA ARG A 5 2.99 11.49 1.49
C ARG A 5 2.77 10.23 0.67
N ILE A 6 2.58 9.09 1.34
CA ILE A 6 2.40 7.79 0.71
C ILE A 6 0.98 7.64 0.15
N TYR A 7 -0.04 8.12 0.87
CA TYR A 7 -1.44 7.97 0.47
C TYR A 7 -1.72 8.43 -0.96
N PRO A 8 -1.31 9.65 -1.40
CA PRO A 8 -1.54 10.09 -2.77
C PRO A 8 -0.81 9.26 -3.82
N LEU A 9 0.33 8.66 -3.47
CA LEU A 9 1.06 7.77 -4.39
C LEU A 9 0.34 6.45 -4.56
N ILE A 10 -0.16 5.87 -3.47
CA ILE A 10 -0.98 4.66 -3.51
C ILE A 10 -2.28 4.92 -4.27
N GLU A 11 -2.96 6.05 -4.05
CA GLU A 11 -4.19 6.41 -4.77
C GLU A 11 -3.97 6.55 -6.29
N ARG A 12 -2.78 6.98 -6.72
CA ARG A 12 -2.39 7.01 -8.14
C ARG A 12 -2.14 5.63 -8.73
N ILE A 13 -1.58 4.71 -7.95
CA ILE A 13 -1.25 3.34 -8.38
C ILE A 13 -2.48 2.43 -8.34
N TYR A 14 -3.27 2.53 -7.28
CA TYR A 14 -4.45 1.71 -6.99
C TYR A 14 -5.68 2.61 -6.87
N GLN A 15 -6.61 2.47 -7.81
CA GLN A 15 -7.88 3.19 -7.78
C GLN A 15 -8.95 2.27 -7.19
N GLY A 16 -9.40 2.53 -5.96
CA GLY A 16 -10.43 1.71 -5.34
C GLY A 16 -10.75 2.04 -3.89
N PRO A 17 -11.78 1.39 -3.32
CA PRO A 17 -12.21 1.63 -1.94
C PRO A 17 -11.18 1.18 -0.89
N ASP A 18 -10.20 0.36 -1.28
CA ASP A 18 -9.19 -0.19 -0.37
C ASP A 18 -7.91 0.65 -0.27
N VAL A 19 -7.81 1.80 -0.94
CA VAL A 19 -6.62 2.68 -0.87
C VAL A 19 -6.23 2.97 0.57
N GLY A 20 -7.19 3.31 1.43
CA GLY A 20 -6.92 3.58 2.84
C GLY A 20 -6.41 2.36 3.61
N LYS A 21 -6.90 1.15 3.28
CA LYS A 21 -6.44 -0.11 3.91
C LYS A 21 -5.03 -0.47 3.46
N ILE A 22 -4.75 -0.37 2.16
CA ILE A 22 -3.41 -0.60 1.60
C ILE A 22 -2.43 0.41 2.20
N THR A 23 -2.80 1.69 2.30
CA THR A 23 -1.98 2.70 2.96
C THR A 23 -1.68 2.33 4.41
N GLY A 24 -2.70 1.86 5.15
CA GLY A 24 -2.51 1.35 6.52
C GLY A 24 -1.49 0.21 6.60
N MET A 25 -1.59 -0.77 5.69
CA MET A 25 -0.65 -1.89 5.63
C MET A 25 0.78 -1.45 5.31
N MET A 26 0.95 -0.49 4.40
CA MET A 26 2.28 0.05 4.09
C MET A 26 2.89 0.76 5.31
N LEU A 27 2.09 1.41 6.14
CA LEU A 27 2.57 2.12 7.33
C LEU A 27 3.00 1.19 8.48
N GLU A 28 2.78 -0.11 8.37
CA GLU A 28 3.32 -1.11 9.29
C GLU A 28 4.79 -1.44 9.00
N MET A 29 5.31 -1.01 7.85
CA MET A 29 6.70 -1.21 7.44
C MET A 29 7.65 -0.24 8.15
N ASP A 30 8.91 -0.64 8.31
CA ASP A 30 9.92 0.23 8.90
C ASP A 30 10.17 1.49 8.06
N ASN A 31 10.51 2.60 8.71
CA ASN A 31 10.71 3.89 8.05
C ASN A 31 11.75 3.84 6.91
N SER A 32 12.79 3.01 7.01
CA SER A 32 13.78 2.84 5.94
C SER A 32 13.17 2.20 4.69
N GLU A 33 12.29 1.21 4.86
CA GLU A 33 11.62 0.56 3.74
C GLU A 33 10.60 1.52 3.09
N LEU A 34 9.86 2.27 3.92
CA LEU A 34 8.97 3.33 3.44
C LEU A 34 9.71 4.42 2.64
N LEU A 35 10.89 4.85 3.10
CA LEU A 35 11.73 5.81 2.39
C LEU A 35 12.23 5.24 1.06
N MET A 36 12.68 3.98 1.03
CA MET A 36 13.07 3.33 -0.22
C MET A 36 11.91 3.28 -1.23
N MET A 37 10.69 3.00 -0.78
CA MET A 37 9.50 3.00 -1.65
C MET A 37 9.16 4.39 -2.18
N LEU A 38 9.41 5.45 -1.40
CA LEU A 38 9.20 6.83 -1.87
C LEU A 38 10.19 7.23 -2.97
N GLU A 39 11.39 6.63 -2.97
CA GLU A 39 12.43 6.87 -3.97
C GLU A 39 12.37 5.89 -5.15
N ASN A 40 11.64 4.77 -5.00
CA ASN A 40 11.53 3.71 -5.99
C ASN A 40 10.06 3.36 -6.27
N GLU A 41 9.53 3.93 -7.36
CA GLU A 41 8.15 3.73 -7.79
C GLU A 41 7.83 2.26 -8.13
N GLU A 42 8.77 1.52 -8.72
CA GLU A 42 8.59 0.10 -9.05
C GLU A 42 8.42 -0.76 -7.78
N LEU A 43 9.23 -0.49 -6.75
CA LEU A 43 9.10 -1.12 -5.45
C LEU A 43 7.75 -0.80 -4.80
N LEU A 44 7.33 0.47 -4.84
CA LEU A 44 6.04 0.90 -4.32
C LEU A 44 4.88 0.18 -5.04
N GLN A 45 4.89 0.12 -6.37
CA GLN A 45 3.86 -0.58 -7.16
C GLN A 45 3.79 -2.06 -6.81
N SER A 46 4.95 -2.72 -6.65
CA SER A 46 5.03 -4.12 -6.25
C SER A 46 4.39 -4.36 -4.87
N LYS A 47 4.74 -3.55 -3.87
CA LYS A 47 4.18 -3.64 -2.52
C LYS A 47 2.69 -3.32 -2.47
N VAL A 48 2.23 -2.33 -3.22
CA VAL A 48 0.80 -2.01 -3.36
C VAL A 48 0.03 -3.19 -3.96
N SER A 49 0.59 -3.85 -4.97
CA SER A 49 -0.01 -5.03 -5.60
C SER A 49 -0.07 -6.23 -4.64
N GLU A 50 0.99 -6.45 -3.86
CA GLU A 50 1.03 -7.48 -2.82
C GLU A 50 -0.05 -7.24 -1.76
N ALA A 51 -0.15 -6.03 -1.23
CA ALA A 51 -1.17 -5.68 -0.24
C ALA A 51 -2.60 -5.77 -0.80
N ALA A 52 -2.82 -5.37 -2.05
CA ALA A 52 -4.11 -5.54 -2.71
C ALA A 52 -4.50 -7.02 -2.83
N SER A 53 -3.53 -7.89 -3.16
CA SER A 53 -3.74 -9.34 -3.24
C SER A 53 -4.07 -9.96 -1.89
N VAL A 54 -3.37 -9.56 -0.83
CA VAL A 54 -3.66 -9.98 0.55
C VAL A 54 -5.07 -9.54 0.95
N LEU A 55 -5.44 -8.28 0.72
CA LEU A 55 -6.79 -7.78 1.03
C LEU A 55 -7.89 -8.51 0.27
N ALA A 56 -7.70 -8.80 -1.02
CA ALA A 56 -8.64 -9.58 -1.81
C ALA A 56 -8.84 -10.99 -1.23
N SER A 57 -7.74 -11.63 -0.83
CA SER A 57 -7.75 -12.96 -0.23
C SER A 57 -8.43 -12.96 1.14
N SER A 58 -8.20 -11.94 1.98
CA SER A 58 -8.86 -11.80 3.28
C SER A 58 -10.37 -11.51 3.16
N LYS A 59 -10.81 -10.77 2.12
CA LYS A 59 -12.24 -10.51 1.87
C LYS A 59 -13.00 -11.75 1.40
N GLY A 60 -12.36 -12.60 0.60
CA GLY A 60 -12.93 -13.86 0.13
C GLY A 60 -13.07 -14.93 1.22
N GLN A 61 -12.53 -14.68 2.42
CA GLN A 61 -12.54 -15.62 3.54
C GLN A 61 -13.58 -15.25 4.63
N ASN A 62 -14.67 -14.57 4.24
CA ASN A 62 -15.89 -14.52 5.04
C ASN A 62 -16.82 -15.68 4.60
N PRO A 63 -16.90 -16.80 5.35
CA PRO A 63 -17.86 -17.86 5.09
C PRO A 63 -19.32 -17.40 5.20
#